data_AF-A0A0A1E6R5-F1
#
_entry.id   AF-A0A0A1E6R5-F1
#
_cell.length_a   1.000
_cell.length_b   1.000
_cell.length_c   1.000
_cell.angle_alpha   90.00
_cell.angle_beta   90.00
_cell.angle_gamma   90.00
#
_symmetry.space_group_name_H-M   'P 1'
#
loop_
_entity.id
_entity.type
_entity.pdbx_description
1 polymer ?
#
loop_
_entity_poly.entity_id
_entity_poly.type
_entity_poly.pdbx_seq_one_letter_code
_entity_poly.pdbx_strand_id
1 'polypeptide(L)'
;MAWCPLLLTLIALCTGSWAQSVTQPASVSGTLGQTVTITCTGSSSNMFTGVCWYQQIPGTAPKTLIYGDDKLFSGVPDRFSGSKSGTTATLTITGVQPEDEADYYCAAWSRTDGVRFGGGTHLTIAGGPTSTPSVSLFPPSSEELSANKATVVCLISDFSPSGLEVIWKVNDAVTTDGVQTTRSSKQSNGKYAASSYLTRTSAQWKSYSSVSCQVKHQGKT
;
A
#
# COMPACT_ATOMS: atom_id res chain seq x y z
N MET A 1 -4.09 52.76 16.62
CA MET A 1 -3.41 51.50 16.24
C MET A 1 -3.95 50.35 17.09
N ALA A 2 -5.24 50.01 16.92
CA ALA A 2 -5.95 49.04 17.75
C ALA A 2 -6.62 47.98 16.87
N TRP A 3 -5.85 47.40 15.95
CA TRP A 3 -6.36 46.48 14.91
C TRP A 3 -5.58 45.17 14.84
N CYS A 4 -4.97 44.77 15.96
CA CYS A 4 -4.18 43.54 16.07
C CYS A 4 -4.79 42.40 16.92
N PRO A 5 -5.73 42.60 17.87
CA PRO A 5 -6.22 41.47 18.66
C PRO A 5 -7.37 40.69 18.01
N LEU A 6 -7.95 41.18 16.89
CA LEU A 6 -9.12 40.55 16.26
C LEU A 6 -8.78 39.40 15.28
N LEU A 7 -7.51 39.21 14.92
CA LEU A 7 -7.11 38.12 14.00
C LEU A 7 -6.79 36.80 14.72
N LEU A 8 -6.50 36.83 16.02
CA LEU A 8 -6.10 35.64 16.80
C LEU A 8 -7.27 34.80 17.31
N THR A 9 -8.51 35.31 17.27
CA THR A 9 -9.70 34.55 17.67
C THR A 9 -10.30 33.73 16.52
N LEU A 10 -9.92 33.98 15.26
CA LEU A 10 -10.52 33.31 14.10
C LEU A 10 -9.90 31.92 13.79
N ILE A 11 -8.73 31.59 14.35
CA ILE A 11 -8.05 30.30 14.10
C ILE A 11 -8.56 29.19 15.03
N ALA A 12 -9.30 29.53 16.09
CA ALA A 12 -9.88 28.56 17.03
C ALA A 12 -11.21 27.93 16.57
N LEU A 13 -11.60 28.14 15.30
CA LEU A 13 -12.76 27.49 14.67
C LEU A 13 -12.36 26.59 13.50
N CYS A 14 -11.17 25.98 13.55
CA CYS A 14 -11.01 24.67 12.93
C CYS A 14 -11.74 23.66 13.82
N THR A 15 -13.08 23.73 13.84
CA THR A 15 -13.90 22.59 14.20
C THR A 15 -13.44 21.49 13.27
N GLY A 16 -12.67 20.53 13.81
CA GLY A 16 -12.37 19.32 13.09
C GLY A 16 -13.69 18.81 12.56
N SER A 17 -13.86 18.81 11.23
CA SER A 17 -15.00 18.11 10.65
C SER A 17 -14.87 16.68 11.15
N TRP A 18 -15.81 16.25 11.99
CA TRP A 18 -15.97 14.84 12.32
C TRP A 18 -16.44 14.17 11.04
N ALA A 19 -15.50 13.94 10.13
CA ALA A 19 -15.75 13.18 8.93
C ALA A 19 -16.11 11.77 9.40
N GLN A 20 -17.40 11.43 9.28
CA GLN A 20 -17.86 10.05 9.44
C GLN A 20 -17.06 9.20 8.44
N SER A 21 -16.22 8.33 8.97
CA SER A 21 -15.23 7.59 8.21
C SER A 21 -15.18 6.15 8.67
N VAL A 22 -14.89 5.26 7.71
CA VAL A 22 -14.66 3.85 7.97
C VAL A 22 -13.16 3.63 8.08
N THR A 23 -12.74 2.96 9.15
CA THR A 23 -11.32 2.69 9.39
C THR A 23 -11.01 1.22 9.20
N GLN A 24 -9.84 0.96 8.62
CA GLN A 24 -9.26 -0.36 8.44
C GLN A 24 -7.81 -0.32 8.96
N PRO A 25 -7.25 -1.44 9.45
CA PRO A 25 -5.82 -1.52 9.69
C PRO A 25 -5.07 -1.34 8.36
N ALA A 26 -3.97 -0.59 8.37
CA ALA A 26 -3.17 -0.36 7.15
C ALA A 26 -2.57 -1.66 6.59
N SER A 27 -2.21 -2.59 7.48
CA SER A 27 -1.64 -3.89 7.13
C SER A 27 -2.01 -4.96 8.14
N VAL A 28 -2.13 -6.19 7.68
CA VAL A 28 -2.17 -7.39 8.51
C VAL A 28 -1.22 -8.44 7.93
N SER A 29 -0.77 -9.37 8.76
CA SER A 29 0.05 -10.50 8.32
C SER A 29 -0.57 -11.81 8.77
N GLY A 30 -0.36 -12.85 7.96
CA GLY A 30 -0.72 -14.23 8.29
C GLY A 30 0.35 -15.19 7.84
N THR A 31 0.33 -16.41 8.33
CA THR A 31 1.13 -17.51 7.77
C THR A 31 0.27 -18.44 6.93
N LEU A 32 0.89 -19.19 6.02
CA LEU A 32 0.18 -20.17 5.21
C LEU A 32 -0.65 -21.13 6.06
N GLY A 33 -1.91 -21.32 5.66
CA GLY A 33 -2.86 -22.18 6.36
C GLY A 33 -3.49 -21.57 7.61
N GLN A 34 -3.03 -20.41 8.10
CA GLN A 34 -3.69 -19.72 9.22
C GLN A 34 -5.00 -19.05 8.80
N THR A 35 -5.78 -18.69 9.81
CA THR A 35 -6.93 -17.81 9.67
C THR A 35 -6.51 -16.37 9.93
N VAL A 36 -6.83 -15.47 9.01
CA VAL A 36 -6.64 -14.02 9.16
C VAL A 36 -8.01 -13.34 9.17
N THR A 37 -8.15 -12.31 10.01
CA THR A 37 -9.33 -11.46 10.06
C THR A 37 -8.95 -10.02 9.81
N ILE A 38 -9.64 -9.39 8.85
CA ILE A 38 -9.52 -7.96 8.54
C ILE A 38 -10.77 -7.26 9.08
N THR A 39 -10.58 -6.20 9.85
CA THR A 39 -11.67 -5.43 10.46
C THR A 39 -11.93 -4.14 9.71
N CYS A 40 -13.19 -3.73 9.70
CA CYS A 40 -13.64 -2.46 9.15
C CYS A 40 -14.64 -1.83 10.12
N THR A 41 -14.26 -0.71 10.74
CA THR A 41 -15.00 -0.13 11.86
C THR A 41 -15.55 1.24 11.51
N GLY A 42 -16.83 1.46 11.80
CA GLY A 42 -17.46 2.76 11.71
C GLY A 42 -17.34 3.58 12.99
N SER A 43 -17.28 4.91 12.84
CA SER A 43 -17.17 5.84 13.97
C SER A 43 -18.45 5.99 14.80
N SER A 44 -19.61 5.50 14.33
CA SER A 44 -20.88 5.58 15.05
C SER A 44 -21.80 4.37 14.79
N SER A 45 -22.72 4.10 15.74
CA SER A 45 -23.63 2.94 15.76
C SER A 45 -24.47 2.72 14.49
N ASN A 46 -24.74 3.80 13.76
CA ASN A 46 -25.58 3.79 12.55
C ASN A 46 -24.80 4.15 11.27
N MET A 47 -23.47 4.07 11.29
CA MET A 47 -22.65 4.63 10.20
C MET A 47 -22.83 3.91 8.86
N PHE A 48 -23.18 2.63 8.87
CA PHE A 48 -23.50 1.88 7.65
C PHE A 48 -24.53 0.78 7.88
N THR A 49 -25.46 0.69 6.92
CA THR A 49 -26.50 -0.34 6.88
C THR A 49 -25.89 -1.68 6.52
N GLY A 50 -24.96 -1.71 5.57
CA GLY A 50 -24.20 -2.91 5.26
C GLY A 50 -22.82 -2.63 4.67
N VAL A 51 -22.11 -3.71 4.38
CA VAL A 51 -20.72 -3.70 3.92
C VAL A 51 -20.51 -4.70 2.78
N CYS A 52 -19.64 -4.34 1.86
CA CYS A 52 -19.06 -5.24 0.87
C CYS A 52 -17.55 -5.29 1.06
N TRP A 53 -16.93 -6.41 0.70
CA TRP A 53 -15.49 -6.60 0.72
C TRP A 53 -14.95 -6.81 -0.68
N TYR A 54 -13.85 -6.13 -0.99
CA TYR A 54 -13.16 -6.21 -2.27
C TYR A 54 -11.70 -6.60 -2.04
N GLN A 55 -11.17 -7.43 -2.94
CA GLN A 55 -9.75 -7.74 -3.06
C GLN A 55 -9.20 -7.04 -4.28
N GLN A 56 -8.04 -6.41 -4.14
CA GLN A 56 -7.30 -5.83 -5.25
C GLN A 56 -5.87 -6.35 -5.21
N ILE A 57 -5.49 -7.10 -6.23
CA ILE A 57 -4.08 -7.43 -6.48
C ILE A 57 -3.47 -6.20 -7.17
N PRO A 58 -2.32 -5.67 -6.70
CA PRO A 58 -1.69 -4.51 -7.33
C PRO A 58 -1.55 -4.67 -8.84
N GLY A 59 -2.04 -3.69 -9.61
CA GLY A 59 -2.06 -3.74 -11.08
C GLY A 59 -3.31 -4.37 -11.71
N THR A 60 -4.28 -4.81 -10.90
CA THR A 60 -5.55 -5.40 -11.38
C THR A 60 -6.77 -4.61 -10.91
N ALA A 61 -7.93 -4.88 -11.53
CA ALA A 61 -9.20 -4.33 -11.10
C ALA A 61 -9.66 -4.98 -9.77
N PRO A 62 -10.34 -4.23 -8.87
CA PRO A 62 -10.91 -4.81 -7.66
C PRO A 62 -11.92 -5.92 -7.96
N LYS A 63 -11.77 -7.07 -7.29
CA LYS A 63 -12.70 -8.20 -7.31
C LYS A 63 -13.57 -8.18 -6.06
N THR A 64 -14.88 -8.33 -6.20
CA THR A 64 -15.78 -8.48 -5.04
C THR A 64 -15.63 -9.85 -4.40
N LEU A 65 -15.50 -9.88 -3.08
CA LEU A 65 -15.43 -11.11 -2.27
C LEU A 65 -16.76 -11.38 -1.57
N ILE A 66 -17.19 -10.44 -0.74
CA ILE A 66 -18.40 -10.53 0.07
C ILE A 66 -19.29 -9.34 -0.26
N TYR A 67 -20.60 -9.55 -0.34
CA TYR A 67 -21.59 -8.50 -0.50
C TYR A 67 -22.75 -8.69 0.48
N GLY A 68 -23.45 -7.61 0.82
CA GLY A 68 -24.59 -7.68 1.71
C GLY A 68 -24.25 -8.29 3.08
N ASP A 69 -23.11 -7.90 3.64
CA ASP A 69 -22.57 -8.29 4.95
C ASP A 69 -21.94 -9.68 5.04
N ASP A 70 -22.59 -10.72 4.52
CA ASP A 70 -22.17 -12.12 4.70
C ASP A 70 -22.27 -12.99 3.44
N LYS A 71 -22.76 -12.46 2.32
CA LYS A 71 -22.97 -13.25 1.11
C LYS A 71 -21.70 -13.36 0.29
N LEU A 72 -21.24 -14.59 0.10
CA LEU A 72 -20.10 -14.91 -0.74
C LEU A 72 -20.44 -14.65 -2.22
N PHE A 73 -19.60 -13.89 -2.92
CA PHE A 73 -19.78 -13.65 -4.35
C PHE A 73 -19.46 -14.91 -5.17
N SER A 74 -20.18 -15.13 -6.27
CA SER A 74 -19.99 -16.33 -7.11
C SER A 74 -18.56 -16.44 -7.62
N GLY A 75 -17.97 -17.64 -7.54
CA GLY A 75 -16.58 -17.91 -7.94
C GLY A 75 -15.52 -17.44 -6.93
N VAL A 76 -15.93 -17.03 -5.72
CA VAL A 76 -15.03 -16.83 -4.58
C VAL A 76 -14.99 -18.11 -3.74
N PRO A 77 -13.81 -18.59 -3.33
CA PRO A 77 -13.71 -19.78 -2.49
C PRO A 77 -14.41 -19.63 -1.13
N ASP A 78 -14.93 -20.73 -0.58
CA ASP A 78 -15.64 -20.80 0.72
C ASP A 78 -14.75 -20.49 1.94
N ARG A 79 -13.42 -20.50 1.74
CA ARG A 79 -12.45 -20.07 2.75
C ARG A 79 -12.62 -18.60 3.16
N PHE A 80 -13.25 -17.78 2.32
CA PHE A 80 -13.59 -16.39 2.60
C PHE A 80 -14.98 -16.30 3.21
N SER A 81 -15.11 -15.56 4.30
CA SER A 81 -16.40 -15.25 4.92
C SER A 81 -16.43 -13.83 5.43
N GLY A 82 -17.62 -13.21 5.41
CA GLY A 82 -17.84 -11.89 5.99
C GLY A 82 -18.85 -11.94 7.11
N SER A 83 -18.73 -11.00 8.05
CA SER A 83 -19.77 -10.78 9.04
C SER A 83 -19.83 -9.31 9.44
N LYS A 84 -20.95 -8.91 10.04
CA LYS A 84 -21.14 -7.57 10.60
C LYS A 84 -21.80 -7.68 11.97
N SER A 85 -21.24 -6.99 12.95
CA SER A 85 -21.80 -6.85 14.28
C SER A 85 -21.73 -5.38 14.71
N GLY A 86 -22.88 -4.76 14.91
CA GLY A 86 -22.99 -3.32 15.18
C GLY A 86 -22.29 -2.49 14.10
N THR A 87 -21.24 -1.77 14.50
CA THR A 87 -20.43 -0.88 13.65
C THR A 87 -19.20 -1.53 13.05
N THR A 88 -18.97 -2.81 13.36
CA THR A 88 -17.76 -3.52 12.97
C THR A 88 -18.12 -4.61 11.99
N ALA A 89 -17.54 -4.51 10.80
CA ALA A 89 -17.51 -5.55 9.81
C ALA A 89 -16.20 -6.32 9.88
N THR A 90 -16.25 -7.61 9.56
CA THR A 90 -15.06 -8.45 9.46
C THR A 90 -15.06 -9.24 8.16
N LEU A 91 -13.89 -9.39 7.58
CA LEU A 91 -13.58 -10.37 6.55
C LEU A 91 -12.65 -11.39 7.17
N THR A 92 -13.05 -12.65 7.16
CA THR A 92 -12.25 -13.77 7.63
C THR A 92 -11.81 -14.60 6.44
N ILE A 93 -10.51 -14.90 6.39
CA ILE A 93 -9.89 -15.76 5.39
C ILE A 93 -9.29 -16.93 6.16
N THR A 94 -9.92 -18.09 6.04
CA THR A 94 -9.41 -19.33 6.64
C THR A 94 -8.44 -20.00 5.69
N GLY A 95 -7.43 -20.71 6.23
CA GLY A 95 -6.51 -21.46 5.38
C GLY A 95 -5.78 -20.59 4.33
N VAL A 96 -5.25 -19.43 4.75
CA VAL A 96 -4.63 -18.43 3.87
C VAL A 96 -3.61 -19.06 2.92
N GLN A 97 -3.71 -18.69 1.63
CA GLN A 97 -2.90 -19.22 0.52
C GLN A 97 -2.03 -18.12 -0.11
N PRO A 98 -0.90 -18.41 -0.78
CA PRO A 98 0.00 -17.38 -1.33
C PRO A 98 -0.67 -16.36 -2.26
N GLU A 99 -1.73 -16.77 -2.96
CA GLU A 99 -2.55 -15.91 -3.82
C GLU A 99 -3.41 -14.89 -3.07
N ASP A 100 -3.63 -15.07 -1.76
CA ASP A 100 -4.44 -14.19 -0.93
C ASP A 100 -3.69 -12.90 -0.55
N GLU A 101 -2.37 -12.81 -0.81
CA GLU A 101 -1.58 -11.58 -0.60
C GLU A 101 -2.04 -10.49 -1.57
N ALA A 102 -2.76 -9.51 -1.04
CA ALA A 102 -3.45 -8.47 -1.80
C ALA A 102 -3.86 -7.31 -0.88
N ASP A 103 -4.44 -6.26 -1.47
CA ASP A 103 -5.14 -5.21 -0.74
C ASP A 103 -6.61 -5.54 -0.59
N TYR A 104 -7.14 -5.31 0.61
CA TYR A 104 -8.53 -5.58 0.94
C TYR A 104 -9.23 -4.30 1.35
N TYR A 105 -10.34 -3.99 0.69
CA TYR A 105 -11.11 -2.78 0.93
C TYR A 105 -12.52 -3.15 1.38
N CYS A 106 -12.96 -2.55 2.48
CA CYS A 106 -14.38 -2.55 2.79
C CYS A 106 -15.06 -1.37 2.08
N ALA A 107 -16.27 -1.58 1.57
CA ALA A 107 -17.17 -0.53 1.13
C ALA A 107 -18.41 -0.57 2.01
N ALA A 108 -18.48 0.38 2.93
CA ALA A 108 -19.61 0.56 3.82
C ALA A 108 -20.65 1.44 3.14
N TRP A 109 -21.93 1.04 3.14
CA TRP A 109 -22.99 1.82 2.53
C TRP A 109 -24.08 2.20 3.54
N SER A 110 -24.54 3.43 3.44
CA SER A 110 -25.68 3.97 4.21
C SER A 110 -26.72 4.51 3.24
N ARG A 111 -28.00 4.40 3.60
CA ARG A 111 -29.12 4.97 2.81
C ARG A 111 -29.04 6.49 2.70
N THR A 112 -28.45 7.16 3.69
CA THR A 112 -28.38 8.63 3.75
C THR A 112 -27.13 9.18 3.09
N ASP A 113 -26.00 8.47 3.23
CA ASP A 113 -24.69 9.04 2.93
C ASP A 113 -23.98 8.39 1.73
N GLY A 114 -24.62 7.39 1.11
CA GLY A 114 -24.05 6.64 0.00
C GLY A 114 -22.98 5.64 0.43
N VAL A 115 -22.05 5.34 -0.50
CA VAL A 115 -20.98 4.35 -0.30
C VAL A 115 -19.70 5.06 0.13
N ARG A 116 -19.05 4.51 1.16
CA ARG A 116 -17.77 4.96 1.69
C ARG A 116 -16.80 3.79 1.68
N PHE A 117 -15.63 3.99 1.06
CA PHE A 117 -14.56 3.01 1.11
C PHE A 117 -13.69 3.21 2.36
N GLY A 118 -13.23 2.11 2.95
CA GLY A 118 -12.18 2.14 3.96
C GLY A 118 -10.81 2.43 3.34
N GLY A 119 -9.82 2.71 4.20
CA GLY A 119 -8.46 3.03 3.77
C GLY A 119 -7.70 1.87 3.11
N GLY A 120 -8.25 0.66 3.14
CA GLY A 120 -7.59 -0.55 2.65
C GLY A 120 -6.67 -1.20 3.68
N THR A 121 -6.53 -2.51 3.56
CA THR A 121 -5.62 -3.32 4.37
C THR A 121 -4.75 -4.16 3.45
N HIS A 122 -3.44 -3.99 3.53
CA HIS A 122 -2.51 -4.90 2.84
C HIS A 122 -2.30 -6.18 3.65
N LEU A 123 -2.65 -7.34 3.10
CA LEU A 123 -2.38 -8.64 3.72
C LEU A 123 -1.06 -9.20 3.18
N THR A 124 -0.08 -9.40 4.05
CA THR A 124 1.18 -10.10 3.72
C THR A 124 1.16 -11.54 4.22
N ILE A 125 1.71 -12.47 3.44
CA ILE A 125 1.68 -13.90 3.79
C ILE A 125 3.10 -14.43 3.99
N ALA A 126 3.36 -14.94 5.19
CA ALA A 126 4.61 -15.55 5.58
C ALA A 126 4.57 -17.09 5.47
N GLY A 127 5.75 -17.70 5.38
CA GLY A 127 5.91 -19.17 5.31
C GLY A 127 5.78 -19.77 3.90
N GLY A 128 5.57 -18.95 2.88
CA GLY A 128 5.64 -19.37 1.48
C GLY A 128 7.07 -19.48 0.93
N PRO A 129 7.23 -19.98 -0.30
CA PRO A 129 8.53 -20.03 -0.97
C PRO A 129 9.13 -18.63 -1.08
N THR A 130 10.34 -18.46 -0.56
CA THR A 130 11.06 -17.19 -0.64
C THR A 130 11.86 -17.12 -1.94
N SER A 131 11.95 -15.93 -2.51
CA SER A 131 12.83 -15.66 -3.66
C SER A 131 13.57 -14.36 -3.40
N THR A 132 14.89 -14.43 -3.48
CA THR A 132 15.78 -13.26 -3.36
C THR A 132 15.61 -12.36 -4.59
N PRO A 133 15.55 -11.02 -4.41
CA PRO A 133 15.41 -10.09 -5.53
C PRO A 133 16.59 -10.13 -6.49
N SER A 134 16.28 -10.05 -7.78
CA SER A 134 17.24 -9.66 -8.81
C SER A 134 17.24 -8.13 -8.92
N VAL A 135 18.40 -7.52 -8.68
CA VAL A 135 18.57 -6.06 -8.67
C VAL A 135 19.39 -5.64 -9.89
N SER A 136 18.87 -4.68 -10.66
CA SER A 136 19.54 -4.08 -11.82
C SER A 136 19.53 -2.57 -11.71
N LEU A 137 20.70 -1.95 -11.90
CA LEU A 137 20.86 -0.50 -11.84
C LEU A 137 21.09 0.06 -13.24
N PHE A 138 20.26 1.02 -13.66
CA PHE A 138 20.34 1.66 -14.97
C PHE A 138 20.78 3.12 -14.80
N PRO A 139 21.84 3.55 -15.52
CA PRO A 139 22.26 4.94 -15.51
C PRO A 139 21.25 5.83 -16.28
N PRO A 140 21.30 7.16 -16.07
CA PRO A 140 20.51 8.09 -16.87
C PRO A 140 20.85 7.99 -18.36
N SER A 141 19.84 8.19 -19.22
CA SER A 141 20.04 8.21 -20.68
C SER A 141 20.76 9.49 -21.13
N SER A 142 21.43 9.44 -22.29
CA SER A 142 22.12 10.63 -22.82
C SER A 142 21.15 11.75 -23.17
N GLU A 143 19.97 11.38 -23.65
CA GLU A 143 18.86 12.28 -23.96
C GLU A 143 18.39 13.01 -22.70
N GLU A 144 18.24 12.30 -21.57
CA GLU A 144 17.86 12.90 -20.30
C GLU A 144 18.94 13.87 -19.78
N LEU A 145 20.21 13.47 -19.87
CA LEU A 145 21.35 14.30 -19.45
C LEU A 145 21.48 15.60 -20.27
N SER A 146 21.09 15.56 -21.54
CA SER A 146 21.04 16.74 -22.42
C SER A 146 19.97 17.75 -21.98
N ALA A 147 18.91 17.28 -21.32
CA ALA A 147 17.84 18.10 -20.74
C ALA A 147 18.14 18.56 -19.30
N ASN A 148 19.41 18.50 -18.87
CA ASN A 148 19.87 18.83 -17.52
C ASN A 148 19.22 18.00 -16.39
N LYS A 149 18.71 16.81 -16.71
CA LYS A 149 18.10 15.89 -15.74
C LYS A 149 18.89 14.57 -15.73
N ALA A 150 18.90 13.88 -14.59
CA ALA A 150 19.49 12.57 -14.45
C ALA A 150 18.62 11.71 -13.54
N THR A 151 18.04 10.63 -14.05
CA THR A 151 17.32 9.65 -13.23
C THR A 151 18.02 8.30 -13.30
N VAL A 152 18.53 7.84 -12.16
CA VAL A 152 19.06 6.49 -11.99
C VAL A 152 17.91 5.58 -11.60
N VAL A 153 17.77 4.43 -12.26
CA VAL A 153 16.69 3.48 -12.00
C VAL A 153 17.25 2.22 -11.37
N CYS A 154 16.74 1.84 -10.21
CA CYS A 154 16.99 0.56 -9.58
C CYS A 154 15.76 -0.33 -9.78
N LEU A 155 15.86 -1.30 -10.69
CA LEU A 155 14.83 -2.29 -10.95
C LEU A 155 15.05 -3.50 -10.04
N ILE A 156 13.98 -3.93 -9.37
CA ILE A 156 13.99 -5.02 -8.40
C ILE A 156 12.93 -6.00 -8.85
N SER A 157 13.29 -7.25 -9.11
CA SER A 157 12.39 -8.22 -9.74
C SER A 157 12.50 -9.60 -9.13
N ASP A 158 11.47 -10.43 -9.39
CA ASP A 158 11.44 -11.85 -9.08
C ASP A 158 11.66 -12.18 -7.59
N PHE A 159 11.17 -11.33 -6.69
CA PHE A 159 11.24 -11.56 -5.24
C PHE A 159 9.91 -11.97 -4.63
N SER A 160 9.97 -12.64 -3.49
CA SER A 160 8.80 -13.01 -2.68
C SER A 160 9.21 -13.25 -1.24
N PRO A 161 8.50 -12.73 -0.22
CA PRO A 161 7.23 -11.98 -0.32
C PRO A 161 7.44 -10.50 -0.70
N SER A 162 6.37 -9.72 -0.85
CA SER A 162 6.40 -8.36 -1.44
C SER A 162 7.11 -7.27 -0.63
N GLY A 163 7.42 -7.51 0.65
CA GLY A 163 8.05 -6.52 1.53
C GLY A 163 9.55 -6.35 1.27
N LEU A 164 9.97 -5.12 0.95
CA LEU A 164 11.38 -4.74 0.77
C LEU A 164 11.65 -3.32 1.29
N GLU A 165 12.93 -3.01 1.48
CA GLU A 165 13.45 -1.68 1.78
C GLU A 165 14.57 -1.35 0.78
N VAL A 166 14.54 -0.15 0.19
CA VAL A 166 15.56 0.31 -0.76
C VAL A 166 16.36 1.43 -0.14
N ILE A 167 17.68 1.29 -0.14
CA ILE A 167 18.63 2.26 0.38
C ILE A 167 19.52 2.73 -0.76
N TRP A 168 19.47 4.03 -1.05
CA TRP A 168 20.37 4.66 -2.02
C TRP A 168 21.62 5.20 -1.33
N LYS A 169 22.77 4.98 -1.96
CA LYS A 169 24.03 5.61 -1.55
C LYS A 169 24.67 6.33 -2.72
N VAL A 170 25.12 7.55 -2.46
CA VAL A 170 25.92 8.37 -3.38
C VAL A 170 27.26 8.62 -2.71
N ASN A 171 28.36 8.24 -3.34
CA ASN A 171 29.70 8.31 -2.76
C ASN A 171 29.74 7.69 -1.35
N ASP A 172 29.13 6.50 -1.21
CA ASP A 172 28.95 5.74 0.04
C ASP A 172 28.09 6.38 1.14
N ALA A 173 27.59 7.61 0.95
CA ALA A 173 26.68 8.27 1.86
C ALA A 173 25.21 7.94 1.53
N VAL A 174 24.43 7.55 2.54
CA VAL A 174 22.99 7.29 2.37
C VAL A 174 22.25 8.57 2.00
N THR A 175 21.36 8.49 1.02
CA THR A 175 20.52 9.61 0.61
C THR A 175 19.06 9.20 0.45
N THR A 176 18.17 10.08 0.86
CA THR A 176 16.72 10.00 0.63
C THR A 176 16.22 11.13 -0.26
N ASP A 177 17.06 12.14 -0.51
CA ASP A 177 16.73 13.27 -1.37
C ASP A 177 16.54 12.79 -2.82
N GLY A 178 15.46 13.21 -3.47
CA GLY A 178 15.10 12.79 -4.83
C GLY A 178 14.86 11.29 -5.02
N VAL A 179 14.68 10.53 -3.93
CA VAL A 179 14.37 9.09 -3.98
C VAL A 179 12.87 8.89 -4.06
N GLN A 180 12.43 8.08 -5.01
CA GLN A 180 11.04 7.60 -5.10
C GLN A 180 11.04 6.10 -5.33
N THR A 181 10.34 5.34 -4.50
CA THR A 181 10.23 3.88 -4.63
C THR A 181 8.79 3.50 -4.88
N THR A 182 8.55 2.71 -5.92
CA THR A 182 7.22 2.19 -6.22
C THR A 182 6.84 1.11 -5.24
N ARG A 183 5.54 0.95 -5.04
CA ARG A 183 5.00 -0.22 -4.36
C ARG A 183 5.32 -1.49 -5.19
N SER A 184 5.56 -2.59 -4.49
CA SER A 184 5.71 -3.90 -5.11
C SER A 184 4.44 -4.30 -5.87
N SER A 185 4.62 -4.77 -7.10
CA SER A 185 3.56 -5.22 -8.00
C SER A 185 3.76 -6.68 -8.35
N LYS A 186 2.67 -7.44 -8.51
CA LYS A 186 2.75 -8.88 -8.79
C LYS A 186 2.98 -9.09 -10.29
N GLN A 187 4.02 -9.83 -10.64
CA GLN A 187 4.37 -10.22 -12.00
C GLN A 187 3.58 -11.46 -12.43
N SER A 188 3.55 -11.73 -13.74
CA SER A 188 2.88 -12.91 -14.32
C SER A 188 3.43 -14.25 -13.82
N ASN A 189 4.69 -14.30 -13.36
CA ASN A 189 5.32 -15.47 -12.76
C ASN A 189 4.95 -15.69 -11.27
N GLY A 190 4.03 -14.87 -10.72
CA GLY A 190 3.57 -14.95 -9.33
C GLY A 190 4.50 -14.31 -8.31
N LYS A 191 5.65 -13.78 -8.72
CA LYS A 191 6.59 -13.04 -7.87
C LYS A 191 6.33 -11.53 -7.92
N TYR A 192 7.11 -10.75 -7.18
CA TYR A 192 6.97 -9.31 -7.10
C TYR A 192 8.10 -8.58 -7.83
N ALA A 193 7.76 -7.42 -8.38
CA ALA A 193 8.68 -6.42 -8.89
C ALA A 193 8.40 -5.04 -8.31
N ALA A 194 9.45 -4.25 -8.13
CA ALA A 194 9.41 -2.85 -7.73
C ALA A 194 10.51 -2.08 -8.48
N SER A 195 10.38 -0.76 -8.49
CA SER A 195 11.39 0.14 -9.03
C SER A 195 11.64 1.27 -8.06
N SER A 196 12.89 1.70 -7.96
CA SER A 196 13.26 2.90 -7.21
C SER A 196 14.03 3.85 -8.12
N TYR A 197 13.83 5.13 -7.93
CA TYR A 197 14.34 6.19 -8.78
C TYR A 197 15.13 7.17 -7.92
N LEU A 198 16.34 7.53 -8.36
CA LEU A 198 17.13 8.61 -7.78
C LEU A 198 17.25 9.73 -8.82
N THR A 199 16.60 10.87 -8.57
CA THR A 199 16.59 12.01 -9.51
C THR A 199 17.57 13.10 -9.09
N ARG A 200 18.40 13.55 -10.03
CA ARG A 200 19.42 14.58 -9.86
C ARG A 200 19.51 15.49 -11.08
N THR A 201 20.29 16.55 -10.96
CA THR A 201 20.73 17.34 -12.12
C THR A 201 21.88 16.64 -12.85
N SER A 202 22.07 16.97 -14.13
CA SER A 202 23.18 16.45 -14.93
C SER A 202 24.55 16.79 -14.31
N ALA A 203 24.69 17.99 -13.75
CA ALA A 203 25.92 18.42 -13.07
C ALA A 203 26.22 17.61 -11.80
N GLN A 204 25.19 17.36 -10.97
CA GLN A 204 25.33 16.53 -9.77
C GLN A 204 25.72 15.09 -10.13
N TRP A 205 25.02 14.46 -11.07
CA TRP A 205 25.32 13.10 -11.51
C TRP A 205 26.78 12.95 -11.98
N LYS A 206 27.27 13.89 -12.80
CA LYS A 206 28.65 13.89 -13.31
C LYS A 206 29.71 14.11 -12.23
N SER A 207 29.34 14.67 -11.08
CA SER A 207 30.24 14.87 -9.94
C SER A 207 30.38 13.64 -9.04
N TYR A 208 29.50 12.65 -9.18
CA TYR A 208 29.50 11.47 -8.32
C TYR A 208 30.56 10.47 -8.78
N SER A 209 31.30 9.89 -7.82
CA SER A 209 32.24 8.82 -8.08
C SER A 209 31.57 7.45 -8.07
N SER A 210 30.52 7.29 -7.25
CA SER A 210 29.75 6.06 -7.18
C SER A 210 28.28 6.31 -6.81
N VAL A 211 27.39 5.48 -7.36
CA VAL A 211 25.99 5.40 -6.95
C VAL A 211 25.62 3.93 -6.80
N SER A 212 24.99 3.57 -5.69
CA SER A 212 24.54 2.20 -5.43
C SER A 212 23.11 2.17 -4.89
N CYS A 213 22.40 1.11 -5.27
CA CYS A 213 21.08 0.75 -4.75
C CYS A 213 21.23 -0.54 -3.94
N GLN A 214 21.00 -0.46 -2.64
CA GLN A 214 21.01 -1.61 -1.73
C GLN A 214 19.57 -1.99 -1.41
N VAL A 215 19.21 -3.26 -1.63
CA VAL A 215 17.85 -3.75 -1.41
C VAL A 215 17.88 -4.71 -0.24
N LYS A 216 17.15 -4.37 0.83
CA LYS A 216 16.96 -5.25 1.97
C LYS A 216 15.63 -5.98 1.83
N HIS A 217 15.69 -7.30 1.73
CA HIS A 217 14.55 -8.19 1.59
C HIS A 217 14.57 -9.24 2.69
N GLN A 218 13.45 -9.38 3.43
CA GLN A 218 13.37 -10.31 4.58
C GLN A 218 14.50 -10.11 5.61
N GLY A 219 14.96 -8.87 5.80
CA GLY A 219 16.04 -8.55 6.73
C GLY A 219 17.46 -8.80 6.21
N LYS A 220 17.62 -9.30 4.97
CA LYS A 220 18.91 -9.56 4.32
C LYS A 220 19.16 -8.55 3.21
N THR A 221 20.41 -8.09 3.07
CA THR A 221 20.86 -7.18 2.01
C THR A 221 21.57 -7.96 0.91
#